data_AF-A0A3B3UYR9-F1
#
_entry.id   AF-A0A3B3UYR9-F1
#
_cell.length_a   1.000
_cell.length_b   1.000
_cell.length_c   1.000
_cell.angle_alpha   90.00
_cell.angle_beta   90.00
_cell.angle_gamma   90.00
#
_symmetry.space_group_name_H-M   'P 1'
#
loop_
_entity.id
_entity.type
_entity.pdbx_description
1 polymer ?
#
loop_
_entity_poly.entity_id
_entity_poly.type
_entity_poly.pdbx_seq_one_letter_code
_entity_poly.pdbx_strand_id
1 'polypeptide(L)'
;MLRLETIICTFSVLSVAARADFKARNCSEVRDACLERGFAFAHVPHQEIPGEDLRVCTYEHTCCTQEMEDRFGQQSKLDFENLLDETSHTLRSTFVSRHKRFDEFFLELLENTERSLNEMFVRTYGKPYMQNAEVFENLFAELKRYYTGGNVNLEEMLNDFWSRLLERMFTLLNSQYVITEDYLECISKYTDELKPFGDVPKKLKAQVTRAFIAARTFVQGLSVGREVAQRVSKVNSTPACIRGLTKMLYCPFCRGLPGVKPCKNYCLNVMKGCLANQADLDPEWNQYIDAMLLVAQRLEGPFNIESVMDPIDVKISEAIMNMQDNSAQVSFRVFQGCGQPKLAEISRSARGTSDVFNARFRPYNPEEPPTTAAGTSLDRLVVDIKEKLKLSKKFWSSLPEAMCVEDRVTAGNASDDDCWNGHTKGRYFPEVQKDGLTNQMNNPEVGVDITRPDTFIRQQIMALRVMTNKLRNAYNGNDISFQDSSDEGSGSGSGSGCTEGCTTDMYSAATETPVVRADRSGPMEDSAPHHAPSIALPTMLALLALTLHRQWR
;
A
#
# COMPACT_ATOMS: atom_id res chain seq x y z
N MET A 1 77.44 57.24 14.10
CA MET A 1 76.52 56.89 13.00
C MET A 1 76.38 55.37 12.89
N LEU A 2 75.98 54.65 13.95
CA LEU A 2 75.83 53.18 13.90
C LEU A 2 74.54 52.67 14.56
N ARG A 3 73.64 53.56 14.99
CA ARG A 3 72.34 53.21 15.60
C ARG A 3 71.13 53.54 14.72
N LEU A 4 71.32 54.26 13.62
CA LEU A 4 70.24 54.64 12.71
C LEU A 4 70.03 53.59 11.59
N GLU A 5 71.10 52.93 11.14
CA GLU A 5 71.01 51.89 10.10
C GLU A 5 70.34 50.60 10.61
N THR A 6 70.54 50.23 11.88
CA THR A 6 69.90 49.05 12.48
C THR A 6 68.39 49.19 12.63
N ILE A 7 67.88 50.41 12.86
CA ILE A 7 66.43 50.65 13.02
C ILE A 7 65.72 50.60 11.66
N ILE A 8 66.37 51.08 10.60
CA ILE A 8 65.83 51.03 9.24
C ILE A 8 65.79 49.57 8.73
N CYS A 9 66.82 48.76 9.00
CA CYS A 9 66.79 47.34 8.64
C CYS A 9 65.71 46.55 9.39
N THR A 10 65.44 46.83 10.67
CA THR A 10 64.35 46.17 11.40
C THR A 10 62.96 46.57 10.91
N PHE A 11 62.77 47.83 10.50
CA PHE A 11 61.49 48.26 9.91
C PHE A 11 61.30 47.74 8.49
N SER A 12 62.36 47.58 7.69
CA SER A 12 62.29 46.94 6.37
C SER A 12 62.02 45.44 6.44
N VAL A 13 62.54 44.74 7.45
CA VAL A 13 62.23 43.31 7.66
C VAL A 13 60.82 43.11 8.23
N LEU A 14 60.32 44.01 9.08
CA LEU A 14 58.93 43.97 9.58
C LEU A 14 57.90 44.39 8.52
N SER A 15 58.24 45.29 7.59
CA SER A 15 57.36 45.66 6.47
C SER A 15 57.35 44.63 5.34
N VAL A 16 58.39 43.80 5.20
CA VAL A 16 58.41 42.64 4.29
C VAL A 16 57.70 41.42 4.91
N ALA A 17 57.73 41.25 6.23
CA ALA A 17 56.96 40.20 6.92
C ALA A 17 55.44 40.46 6.99
N ALA A 18 54.99 41.71 6.81
CA ALA A 18 53.58 42.08 6.77
C ALA A 18 52.94 41.98 5.36
N ARG A 19 53.71 41.56 4.35
CA ARG A 19 53.20 41.03 3.07
C ARG A 19 53.56 39.56 2.95
N ALA A 20 53.10 38.75 3.91
CA ALA A 20 52.61 37.44 3.50
C ALA A 20 51.39 37.75 2.64
N ASP A 21 51.57 37.77 1.32
CA ASP A 21 50.47 37.77 0.38
C ASP A 21 49.47 36.72 0.86
N PHE A 22 48.28 37.17 1.26
CA PHE A 22 47.09 36.33 1.14
C PHE A 22 47.03 35.97 -0.34
N LYS A 23 47.69 34.86 -0.73
CA LYS A 23 47.50 34.26 -2.04
C LYS A 23 46.04 33.87 -2.07
N ALA A 24 45.21 34.75 -2.63
CA ALA A 24 43.84 34.44 -2.97
C ALA A 24 43.87 33.09 -3.69
N ARG A 25 43.18 32.07 -3.13
CA ARG A 25 43.25 30.76 -3.75
C ARG A 25 42.64 30.86 -5.14
N ASN A 26 43.29 30.19 -6.08
CA ASN A 26 42.85 30.18 -7.47
C ASN A 26 41.63 29.25 -7.60
N CYS A 27 40.55 29.76 -8.19
CA CYS A 27 39.32 29.00 -8.41
C CYS A 27 39.33 28.21 -9.72
N SER A 28 40.48 28.07 -10.39
CA SER A 28 40.62 27.33 -11.65
C SER A 28 40.18 25.88 -11.54
N GLU A 29 40.54 25.19 -10.45
CA GLU A 29 40.13 23.80 -10.23
C GLU A 29 38.61 23.66 -10.12
N VAL A 30 37.94 24.64 -9.50
CA VAL A 30 36.49 24.68 -9.38
C VAL A 30 35.83 24.88 -10.74
N ARG A 31 36.37 25.79 -11.56
CA ARG A 31 35.88 26.03 -12.92
C ARG A 31 35.97 24.76 -13.76
N ASP A 32 37.11 24.08 -13.73
CA ASP A 32 37.36 22.90 -14.53
C ASP A 32 36.44 21.74 -14.07
N ALA A 33 36.28 21.54 -12.75
CA ALA A 33 35.35 20.55 -12.19
C ALA A 33 33.86 20.87 -12.47
N CYS A 34 33.47 22.15 -12.52
CA CYS A 34 32.13 22.56 -12.92
C CYS A 34 31.86 22.19 -14.38
N LEU A 35 32.83 22.40 -15.28
CA LEU A 35 32.71 22.04 -16.69
C LEU A 35 32.61 20.52 -16.89
N GLU A 36 33.40 19.73 -16.16
CA GLU A 36 33.33 18.26 -16.18
C GLU A 36 31.97 17.72 -15.73
N ARG A 37 31.33 18.38 -14.77
CA ARG A 37 29.95 18.06 -14.33
C ARG A 37 28.86 18.65 -15.22
N GLY A 38 29.22 19.32 -16.32
CA GLY A 38 28.26 19.86 -17.29
C GLY A 38 27.61 21.18 -16.87
N PHE A 39 28.14 21.87 -15.85
CA PHE A 39 27.66 23.19 -15.50
C PHE A 39 28.20 24.25 -16.46
N ALA A 40 27.30 24.93 -17.16
CA ALA A 40 27.62 26.10 -17.98
C ALA A 40 27.33 27.40 -17.19
N PHE A 41 28.36 27.92 -16.51
CA PHE A 41 28.31 29.22 -15.84
C PHE A 41 28.94 30.30 -16.73
N ALA A 42 28.28 31.45 -16.88
CA ALA A 42 28.79 32.57 -17.66
C ALA A 42 30.01 33.25 -16.97
N HIS A 43 30.08 33.16 -15.65
CA HIS A 43 31.17 33.72 -14.85
C HIS A 43 31.46 32.84 -13.64
N VAL A 44 32.54 32.07 -13.70
CA VAL A 44 33.15 31.47 -12.51
C VAL A 44 34.26 32.42 -12.06
N PRO A 45 34.29 32.88 -10.80
CA PRO A 45 35.36 33.72 -10.29
C PRO A 45 36.74 33.13 -10.58
N HIS A 46 37.71 33.95 -10.97
CA HIS A 46 39.10 33.49 -11.17
C HIS A 46 39.86 33.33 -9.85
N GLN A 47 39.50 34.14 -8.85
CA GLN A 47 40.05 34.12 -7.50
C GLN A 47 38.89 34.13 -6.51
N GLU A 48 39.17 33.74 -5.27
CA GLU A 48 38.19 33.80 -4.18
C GLU A 48 37.62 35.21 -4.01
N ILE A 49 36.28 35.29 -3.94
CA ILE A 49 35.52 36.51 -3.69
C ILE A 49 34.91 36.48 -2.28
N PRO A 50 34.53 37.62 -1.70
CA PRO A 50 33.75 37.66 -0.46
C PRO A 50 32.43 36.88 -0.62
N GLY A 51 32.08 36.04 0.36
CA GLY A 51 30.92 35.15 0.30
C GLY A 51 29.65 35.64 0.99
N GLU A 52 29.52 36.95 1.27
CA GLU A 52 28.42 37.52 2.05
C GLU A 52 27.03 37.29 1.44
N ASP A 53 26.96 37.13 0.11
CA ASP A 53 25.71 36.96 -0.62
C ASP A 53 25.17 35.50 -0.63
N LEU A 54 25.96 34.54 -0.14
CA LEU A 54 25.60 33.11 -0.12
C LEU A 54 24.71 32.75 1.07
N ARG A 55 23.71 31.90 0.84
CA ARG A 55 22.69 31.52 1.83
C ARG A 55 22.94 30.16 2.47
N VAL A 56 23.59 29.25 1.75
CA VAL A 56 23.84 27.86 2.17
C VAL A 56 25.31 27.65 2.49
N CYS A 57 26.19 28.05 1.57
CA CYS A 57 27.64 27.95 1.70
C CYS A 57 28.23 29.23 2.31
N THR A 58 27.88 29.55 3.56
CA THR A 58 28.32 30.77 4.23
C THR A 58 29.80 30.70 4.64
N TYR A 59 30.67 31.29 3.81
CA TYR A 59 32.12 31.38 4.05
C TYR A 59 32.61 32.82 3.85
N GLU A 60 33.69 33.20 4.53
CA GLU A 60 34.32 34.53 4.38
C GLU A 60 34.82 34.74 2.94
N HIS A 61 35.41 33.69 2.35
CA HIS A 61 35.93 33.67 0.98
C HIS A 61 35.41 32.44 0.23
N THR A 62 35.01 32.62 -1.03
CA THR A 62 34.34 31.59 -1.83
C THR A 62 34.68 31.68 -3.31
N CYS A 63 34.62 30.55 -4.01
CA CYS A 63 34.70 30.45 -5.47
C CYS A 63 33.32 30.41 -6.15
N CYS A 64 32.24 30.61 -5.41
CA CYS A 64 30.86 30.56 -5.91
C CYS A 64 30.19 31.93 -5.90
N THR A 65 29.43 32.22 -6.95
CA THR A 65 28.44 33.31 -6.97
C THR A 65 27.09 32.80 -6.47
N GLN A 66 26.15 33.72 -6.21
CA GLN A 66 24.77 33.35 -5.86
C GLN A 66 24.09 32.52 -6.95
N GLU A 67 24.34 32.83 -8.24
CA GLU A 67 23.81 32.03 -9.36
C GLU A 67 24.34 30.60 -9.31
N MET A 68 25.62 30.42 -8.99
CA MET A 68 26.23 29.09 -8.84
C MET A 68 25.58 28.32 -7.68
N GLU A 69 25.40 28.96 -6.52
CA GLU A 69 24.74 28.34 -5.36
C GLU A 69 23.29 27.93 -5.68
N ASP A 70 22.53 28.78 -6.36
CA ASP A 70 21.14 28.47 -6.76
C ASP A 70 21.08 27.27 -7.74
N ARG A 71 22.00 27.21 -8.72
CA ARG A 71 22.08 26.06 -9.63
C ARG A 71 22.55 24.78 -8.93
N PHE A 72 23.49 24.87 -8.00
CA PHE A 72 23.89 23.74 -7.18
C PHE A 72 22.74 23.25 -6.29
N GLY A 73 21.92 24.17 -5.78
CA GLY A 73 20.66 23.85 -5.11
C GLY A 73 19.76 22.97 -5.97
N GLN A 74 19.47 23.40 -7.19
CA GLN A 74 18.64 22.66 -8.14
C GLN A 74 19.26 21.31 -8.51
N GLN A 75 20.56 21.26 -8.78
CA GLN A 75 21.24 20.01 -9.13
C GLN A 75 21.26 19.03 -7.96
N SER A 76 21.51 19.48 -6.73
CA SER A 76 21.50 18.62 -5.54
C SER A 76 20.16 17.94 -5.32
N LYS A 77 19.06 18.62 -5.63
CA LYS A 77 17.72 18.06 -5.61
C LYS A 77 17.58 16.95 -6.65
N LEU A 78 17.99 17.21 -7.89
CA LEU A 78 17.92 16.22 -8.98
C LEU A 78 18.80 14.99 -8.71
N ASP A 79 20.02 15.18 -8.20
CA ASP A 79 20.92 14.08 -7.86
C ASP A 79 20.33 13.20 -6.75
N PHE A 80 19.69 13.81 -5.75
CA PHE A 80 19.00 13.09 -4.69
C PHE A 80 17.79 12.31 -5.21
N GLU A 81 16.95 12.93 -6.05
CA GLU A 81 15.79 12.28 -6.66
C GLU A 81 16.20 11.10 -7.56
N ASN A 82 17.27 11.25 -8.34
CA ASN A 82 17.83 10.17 -9.17
C ASN A 82 18.39 9.04 -8.30
N LEU A 83 19.15 9.37 -7.25
CA LEU A 83 19.70 8.38 -6.33
C LEU A 83 18.59 7.59 -5.61
N LEU A 84 17.50 8.27 -5.23
CA LEU A 84 16.33 7.63 -4.64
C LEU A 84 15.61 6.73 -5.63
N ASP A 85 15.42 7.18 -6.89
CA ASP A 85 14.79 6.39 -7.95
C ASP A 85 15.61 5.12 -8.25
N GLU A 86 16.93 5.25 -8.39
CA GLU A 86 17.85 4.12 -8.63
C GLU A 86 17.85 3.13 -7.45
N THR A 87 17.95 3.62 -6.22
CA THR A 87 18.02 2.76 -5.03
C THR A 87 16.69 2.03 -4.78
N SER A 88 15.56 2.66 -5.13
CA SER A 88 14.23 2.07 -5.00
C SER A 88 13.76 1.26 -6.21
N HIS A 89 14.50 1.29 -7.32
CA HIS A 89 14.12 0.64 -8.57
C HIS A 89 13.87 -0.86 -8.40
N THR A 90 14.77 -1.57 -7.71
CA THR A 90 14.64 -3.02 -7.49
C THR A 90 13.39 -3.35 -6.68
N LEU A 91 13.07 -2.58 -5.64
CA LEU A 91 11.86 -2.77 -4.84
C LEU A 91 10.61 -2.60 -5.72
N ARG A 92 10.53 -1.47 -6.43
CA ARG A 92 9.38 -1.13 -7.27
C ARG A 92 9.16 -2.15 -8.38
N SER A 93 10.21 -2.47 -9.14
CA SER A 93 10.15 -3.43 -10.25
C SER A 93 9.77 -4.83 -9.78
N THR A 94 10.26 -5.25 -8.61
CA THR A 94 9.89 -6.52 -7.98
C THR A 94 8.39 -6.59 -7.70
N PHE A 95 7.82 -5.60 -7.00
CA PHE A 95 6.39 -5.60 -6.70
C PHE A 95 5.52 -5.54 -7.96
N VAL A 96 5.91 -4.75 -8.98
CA VAL A 96 5.22 -4.71 -10.28
C VAL A 96 5.23 -6.09 -10.95
N SER A 97 6.41 -6.71 -11.04
CA SER A 97 6.58 -8.01 -11.70
C SER A 97 5.84 -9.12 -10.96
N ARG A 98 5.96 -9.18 -9.63
CA ARG A 98 5.34 -10.23 -8.81
C ARG A 98 3.83 -10.12 -8.73
N HIS A 99 3.30 -8.90 -8.62
CA HIS A 99 1.87 -8.66 -8.77
C HIS A 99 1.36 -9.18 -10.12
N LYS A 100 1.97 -8.73 -11.22
CA LYS A 100 1.55 -9.11 -12.58
C LYS A 100 1.60 -10.62 -12.80
N ARG A 101 2.71 -11.26 -12.40
CA ARG A 101 2.90 -12.70 -12.60
C ARG A 101 1.89 -13.55 -11.83
N PHE A 102 1.57 -13.17 -10.59
CA PHE A 102 0.57 -13.87 -9.78
C PHE A 102 -0.84 -13.68 -10.37
N ASP A 103 -1.15 -12.46 -10.81
CA ASP A 103 -2.45 -12.14 -11.41
C ASP A 103 -2.70 -12.91 -12.71
N GLU A 104 -1.71 -12.92 -13.61
CA GLU A 104 -1.75 -13.70 -14.85
C GLU A 104 -1.92 -15.20 -14.58
N PHE A 105 -1.15 -15.75 -13.64
CA PHE A 105 -1.25 -17.17 -13.28
C PHE A 105 -2.65 -17.54 -12.78
N PHE A 106 -3.23 -16.73 -11.89
CA PHE A 106 -4.53 -17.04 -11.31
C PHE A 106 -5.66 -17.00 -12.34
N LEU A 107 -5.63 -16.01 -13.25
CA LEU A 107 -6.62 -15.91 -14.32
C LEU A 107 -6.48 -17.05 -15.34
N GLU A 108 -5.24 -17.42 -15.70
CA GLU A 108 -4.97 -18.56 -16.59
C GLU A 108 -5.45 -19.88 -15.96
N LEU A 109 -5.24 -20.08 -14.66
CA LEU A 109 -5.73 -21.23 -13.92
C LEU A 109 -7.26 -21.36 -14.04
N LEU A 110 -8.01 -20.27 -13.82
CA LEU A 110 -9.47 -20.29 -13.92
C LEU A 110 -9.95 -20.59 -15.34
N GLU A 111 -9.31 -20.01 -16.36
CA GLU A 111 -9.66 -20.25 -17.76
C GLU A 111 -9.36 -21.70 -18.19
N ASN A 112 -8.21 -22.24 -17.80
CA ASN A 112 -7.84 -23.62 -18.09
C ASN A 112 -8.77 -24.61 -17.38
N THR A 113 -9.15 -24.30 -16.13
CA THR A 113 -10.10 -25.13 -15.36
C THR A 113 -11.49 -25.14 -16.01
N GLU A 114 -11.97 -23.98 -16.45
CA GLU A 114 -13.25 -23.86 -17.19
C GLU A 114 -13.22 -24.66 -18.49
N ARG A 115 -12.11 -24.59 -19.24
CA ARG A 115 -11.90 -25.35 -20.47
C ARG A 115 -11.88 -26.86 -20.21
N SER A 116 -11.12 -27.31 -19.20
CA SER A 116 -11.05 -28.72 -18.78
C SER A 116 -12.43 -29.26 -18.41
N LEU A 117 -13.19 -28.51 -17.60
CA LEU A 117 -14.54 -28.87 -17.22
C LEU A 117 -15.42 -29.06 -18.47
N ASN A 118 -15.40 -28.09 -19.38
CA ASN A 118 -16.21 -28.14 -20.59
C ASN A 118 -15.84 -29.35 -21.47
N GLU A 119 -14.56 -29.60 -21.72
CA GLU A 119 -14.10 -30.74 -22.52
C GLU A 119 -14.50 -32.08 -21.88
N MET A 120 -14.29 -32.23 -20.56
CA MET A 120 -14.67 -33.44 -19.84
C MET A 120 -16.18 -33.65 -19.85
N PHE A 121 -16.98 -32.60 -19.64
CA PHE A 121 -18.44 -32.71 -19.52
C PHE A 121 -19.13 -32.92 -20.87
N VAL A 122 -18.63 -32.31 -21.96
CA VAL A 122 -19.09 -32.61 -23.32
C VAL A 122 -18.88 -34.09 -23.64
N ARG A 123 -17.72 -34.64 -23.27
CA ARG A 123 -17.39 -36.05 -23.50
C ARG A 123 -18.18 -37.01 -22.60
N THR A 124 -18.43 -36.62 -21.35
CA THR A 124 -19.04 -37.49 -20.32
C THR A 124 -20.57 -37.46 -20.37
N TYR A 125 -21.16 -36.27 -20.48
CA TYR A 125 -22.61 -36.06 -20.39
C TYR A 125 -23.24 -35.68 -21.74
N GLY A 126 -22.46 -35.20 -22.72
CA GLY A 126 -22.95 -34.91 -24.06
C GLY A 126 -24.06 -33.84 -24.09
N LYS A 127 -25.14 -34.14 -24.80
CA LYS A 127 -26.24 -33.19 -25.08
C LYS A 127 -26.89 -32.61 -23.81
N PRO A 128 -27.22 -33.38 -22.76
CA PRO A 128 -27.68 -32.85 -21.47
C PRO A 128 -26.83 -31.71 -20.91
N TYR A 129 -25.50 -31.84 -20.96
CA TYR A 129 -24.60 -30.78 -20.53
C TYR A 129 -24.64 -29.59 -21.48
N MET A 130 -24.52 -29.82 -22.79
CA MET A 130 -24.52 -28.72 -23.79
C MET A 130 -25.77 -27.84 -23.71
N GLN A 131 -26.93 -28.41 -23.33
CA GLN A 131 -28.19 -27.67 -23.17
C GLN A 131 -28.26 -26.86 -21.87
N ASN A 132 -27.37 -27.12 -20.91
CA ASN A 132 -27.34 -26.50 -19.58
C ASN A 132 -25.97 -25.91 -19.24
N ALA A 133 -25.08 -25.74 -20.24
CA ALA A 133 -23.70 -25.30 -20.05
C ALA A 133 -23.61 -23.92 -19.38
N GLU A 134 -24.60 -23.05 -19.62
CA GLU A 134 -24.72 -21.71 -19.04
C GLU A 134 -24.63 -21.72 -17.50
N VAL A 135 -25.11 -22.77 -16.82
CA VAL A 135 -25.00 -22.89 -15.35
C VAL A 135 -23.54 -22.91 -14.89
N PHE A 136 -22.68 -23.59 -15.65
CA PHE A 136 -21.26 -23.73 -15.35
C PHE A 136 -20.47 -22.50 -15.84
N GLU A 137 -20.79 -21.96 -17.01
CA GLU A 137 -20.19 -20.71 -17.52
C GLU A 137 -20.42 -19.55 -16.52
N ASN A 138 -21.64 -19.42 -15.99
CA ASN A 138 -21.97 -18.41 -14.98
C ASN A 138 -21.17 -18.59 -13.68
N LEU A 139 -20.94 -19.84 -13.23
CA LEU A 139 -20.10 -20.13 -12.06
C LEU A 139 -18.68 -19.58 -12.25
N PHE A 140 -18.02 -19.88 -13.38
CA PHE A 140 -16.67 -19.39 -13.64
C PHE A 140 -16.62 -17.88 -13.87
N ALA A 141 -17.63 -17.31 -14.52
CA ALA A 141 -17.74 -15.85 -14.68
C ALA A 141 -17.83 -15.15 -13.32
N GLU A 142 -18.61 -15.67 -12.38
CA GLU A 142 -18.73 -15.12 -11.03
C GLU A 142 -17.47 -15.33 -10.18
N LEU A 143 -16.78 -16.47 -10.31
CA LEU A 143 -15.48 -16.70 -9.67
C LEU A 143 -14.42 -15.69 -10.16
N LYS A 144 -14.37 -15.43 -11.47
CA LYS A 144 -13.50 -14.38 -12.06
C LYS A 144 -13.90 -12.99 -11.58
N ARG A 145 -15.20 -12.69 -11.50
CA ARG A 145 -15.73 -11.41 -11.00
C ARG A 145 -15.37 -11.18 -9.53
N TYR A 146 -15.49 -12.20 -8.69
CA TYR A 146 -15.04 -12.13 -7.30
C TYR A 146 -13.54 -11.83 -7.24
N TYR A 147 -12.71 -12.54 -7.99
CA TYR A 147 -11.26 -12.35 -7.94
C TYR A 147 -10.84 -10.93 -8.35
N THR A 148 -11.39 -10.41 -9.45
CA THR A 148 -11.04 -9.11 -10.04
C THR A 148 -11.52 -7.89 -9.24
N GLY A 149 -12.28 -8.08 -8.17
CA GLY A 149 -12.69 -7.01 -7.28
C GLY A 149 -14.20 -6.79 -7.17
N GLY A 150 -15.02 -7.58 -7.88
CA GLY A 150 -16.47 -7.50 -7.79
C GLY A 150 -16.99 -7.72 -6.36
N ASN A 151 -18.08 -7.01 -6.02
CA ASN A 151 -18.82 -7.20 -4.78
C ASN A 151 -19.68 -8.47 -4.87
N VAL A 152 -19.03 -9.62 -4.78
CA VAL A 152 -19.65 -10.95 -4.88
C VAL A 152 -19.48 -11.67 -3.55
N ASN A 153 -20.57 -12.26 -3.05
CA ASN A 153 -20.50 -13.17 -1.93
C ASN A 153 -20.27 -14.60 -2.46
N LEU A 154 -19.07 -15.16 -2.23
CA LEU A 154 -18.72 -16.51 -2.71
C LEU A 154 -19.66 -17.58 -2.19
N GLU A 155 -20.09 -17.49 -0.93
CA GLU A 155 -20.96 -18.51 -0.35
C GLU A 155 -22.34 -18.50 -1.01
N GLU A 156 -22.90 -17.32 -1.21
CA GLU A 156 -24.19 -17.14 -1.87
C GLU A 156 -24.14 -17.60 -3.32
N MET A 157 -23.11 -17.21 -4.05
CA MET A 157 -22.91 -17.63 -5.44
C MET A 157 -22.77 -19.14 -5.59
N LEU A 158 -22.02 -19.79 -4.69
CA LEU A 158 -21.88 -21.25 -4.72
C LEU A 158 -23.20 -21.93 -4.36
N ASN A 159 -23.97 -21.39 -3.41
CA ASN A 159 -25.30 -21.91 -3.07
C ASN A 159 -26.28 -21.76 -4.26
N ASP A 160 -26.26 -20.63 -4.97
CA ASP A 160 -27.08 -20.40 -6.18
C ASP A 160 -26.71 -21.41 -7.29
N PHE A 161 -25.41 -21.63 -7.54
CA PHE A 161 -24.95 -22.66 -8.48
C PHE A 161 -25.53 -24.04 -8.16
N TRP A 162 -25.42 -24.50 -6.91
CA TRP A 162 -25.93 -25.82 -6.52
C TRP A 162 -27.46 -25.91 -6.60
N SER A 163 -28.16 -24.81 -6.29
CA SER A 163 -29.63 -24.74 -6.38
C SER A 163 -30.08 -24.85 -7.83
N ARG A 164 -29.48 -24.08 -8.75
CA ARG A 164 -29.76 -24.16 -10.19
C ARG A 164 -29.42 -25.54 -10.75
N LEU A 165 -28.30 -26.13 -10.33
CA LEU A 165 -27.92 -27.47 -10.77
C LEU A 165 -28.96 -28.51 -10.32
N LEU A 166 -29.47 -28.40 -9.09
CA LEU A 166 -30.53 -29.28 -8.58
C LEU A 166 -31.79 -29.21 -9.43
N GLU A 167 -32.26 -28.01 -9.74
CA GLU A 167 -33.46 -27.80 -10.57
C GLU A 167 -33.31 -28.43 -11.96
N ARG A 168 -32.17 -28.19 -12.63
CA ARG A 168 -31.89 -28.77 -13.95
C ARG A 168 -31.81 -30.28 -13.90
N MET A 169 -31.06 -30.83 -12.94
CA MET A 169 -30.90 -32.28 -12.81
C MET A 169 -32.20 -32.99 -12.44
N PHE A 170 -32.99 -32.42 -11.52
CA PHE A 170 -34.26 -32.99 -11.13
C PHE A 170 -35.24 -33.05 -12.31
N THR A 171 -35.29 -31.99 -13.11
CA THR A 171 -36.10 -31.92 -14.34
C THR A 171 -35.64 -32.94 -15.38
N LEU A 172 -34.32 -33.11 -15.56
CA LEU A 172 -33.76 -34.10 -16.50
C LEU A 172 -34.05 -35.55 -16.08
N LEU A 173 -33.92 -35.85 -14.78
CA LEU A 173 -34.17 -37.19 -14.23
C LEU A 173 -35.66 -37.55 -14.18
N ASN A 174 -36.53 -36.55 -14.11
CA ASN A 174 -37.99 -36.72 -14.01
C ASN A 174 -38.73 -36.16 -15.23
N SER A 175 -38.17 -36.30 -16.43
CA SER A 175 -38.71 -35.73 -17.68
C SER A 175 -40.12 -36.22 -18.06
N GLN A 176 -40.58 -37.30 -17.42
CA GLN A 176 -41.94 -37.84 -17.57
C GLN A 176 -43.01 -37.05 -16.82
N TYR A 177 -42.61 -36.11 -15.96
CA TYR A 177 -43.49 -35.25 -15.18
C TYR A 177 -43.35 -33.80 -15.61
N VAL A 178 -44.44 -33.04 -15.47
CA VAL A 178 -44.40 -31.58 -15.63
C VAL A 178 -43.97 -30.98 -14.29
N ILE A 179 -42.73 -30.50 -14.23
CA ILE A 179 -42.16 -29.82 -13.06
C ILE A 179 -42.33 -28.31 -13.25
N THR A 180 -43.18 -27.68 -12.44
CA THR A 180 -43.44 -26.23 -12.46
C THR A 180 -42.46 -25.48 -11.55
N GLU A 181 -42.33 -24.16 -11.72
CA GLU A 181 -41.49 -23.32 -10.85
C GLU A 181 -41.88 -23.44 -9.36
N ASP A 182 -43.18 -23.38 -9.04
CA ASP A 182 -43.68 -23.60 -7.68
C ASP A 182 -43.23 -24.96 -7.08
N TYR A 183 -43.07 -25.97 -7.93
CA TYR A 183 -42.61 -27.29 -7.52
C TYR A 183 -41.11 -27.30 -7.23
N LEU A 184 -40.31 -26.58 -8.03
CA LEU A 184 -38.88 -26.37 -7.78
C LEU A 184 -38.64 -25.60 -6.48
N GLU A 185 -39.45 -24.57 -6.20
CA GLU A 185 -39.40 -23.85 -4.93
C GLU A 185 -39.71 -24.79 -3.75
N CYS A 186 -40.67 -25.72 -3.91
CA CYS A 186 -40.92 -26.73 -2.89
C CYS A 186 -39.72 -27.67 -2.68
N ILE A 187 -39.05 -28.11 -3.75
CA ILE A 187 -37.86 -28.96 -3.68
C ILE A 187 -36.76 -28.29 -2.86
N SER A 188 -36.56 -26.97 -3.05
CA SER A 188 -35.53 -26.21 -2.35
C SER A 188 -35.60 -26.40 -0.82
N LYS A 189 -36.80 -26.55 -0.26
CA LYS A 189 -37.06 -26.73 1.18
C LYS A 189 -36.57 -28.07 1.74
N TYR A 190 -36.44 -29.09 0.90
CA TYR A 190 -35.99 -30.43 1.29
C TYR A 190 -34.50 -30.68 0.98
N THR A 191 -33.82 -29.74 0.33
CA THR A 191 -32.43 -29.89 -0.14
C THR A 191 -31.46 -30.22 1.00
N ASP A 192 -31.57 -29.53 2.13
CA ASP A 192 -30.65 -29.68 3.27
C ASP A 192 -30.77 -31.05 3.97
N GLU A 193 -31.98 -31.62 4.00
CA GLU A 193 -32.24 -32.94 4.59
C GLU A 193 -31.82 -34.05 3.62
N LEU A 194 -32.20 -33.93 2.35
CA LEU A 194 -31.98 -34.98 1.35
C LEU A 194 -30.53 -35.04 0.86
N LYS A 195 -29.80 -33.91 0.87
CA LYS A 195 -28.42 -33.79 0.36
C LYS A 195 -28.25 -34.53 -0.97
N PRO A 196 -28.97 -34.11 -2.02
CA PRO A 196 -29.03 -34.84 -3.30
C PRO A 196 -27.63 -35.02 -3.93
N PHE A 197 -26.72 -34.09 -3.68
CA PHE A 197 -25.33 -34.12 -4.16
C PHE A 197 -24.32 -34.72 -3.16
N GLY A 198 -24.80 -35.31 -2.06
CA GLY A 198 -23.98 -35.76 -0.95
C GLY A 198 -23.34 -34.61 -0.15
N ASP A 199 -22.11 -34.78 0.29
CA ASP A 199 -21.37 -33.78 1.05
C ASP A 199 -20.48 -32.86 0.18
N VAL A 200 -20.49 -33.09 -1.15
CA VAL A 200 -19.69 -32.34 -2.12
C VAL A 200 -19.97 -30.82 -2.08
N PRO A 201 -21.23 -30.33 -2.11
CA PRO A 201 -21.48 -28.88 -2.09
C PRO A 201 -20.89 -28.20 -0.86
N LYS A 202 -21.05 -28.82 0.32
CA LYS A 202 -20.54 -28.28 1.59
C LYS A 202 -19.01 -28.24 1.62
N LYS A 203 -18.36 -29.31 1.15
CA LYS A 203 -16.89 -29.40 1.09
C LYS A 203 -16.33 -28.41 0.09
N LEU A 204 -16.88 -28.36 -1.12
CA LEU A 204 -16.43 -27.48 -2.19
C LEU A 204 -16.62 -26.01 -1.79
N LYS A 205 -17.77 -25.64 -1.20
CA LYS A 205 -17.99 -24.29 -0.66
C LYS A 205 -16.87 -23.87 0.29
N ALA A 206 -16.57 -24.71 1.28
CA ALA A 206 -15.55 -24.39 2.27
C ALA A 206 -14.13 -24.31 1.68
N GLN A 207 -13.80 -25.14 0.70
CA GLN A 207 -12.48 -25.15 0.05
C GLN A 207 -12.30 -23.95 -0.89
N VAL A 208 -13.27 -23.72 -1.78
CA VAL A 208 -13.26 -22.61 -2.75
C VAL A 208 -13.22 -21.27 -2.03
N THR A 209 -14.10 -21.03 -1.05
CA THR A 209 -14.13 -19.76 -0.30
C THR A 209 -12.77 -19.46 0.35
N ARG A 210 -12.16 -20.45 1.00
CA ARG A 210 -10.85 -20.26 1.66
C ARG A 210 -9.71 -20.01 0.69
N ALA A 211 -9.70 -20.71 -0.46
CA ALA A 211 -8.66 -20.56 -1.46
C ALA A 211 -8.74 -19.19 -2.16
N PHE A 212 -9.95 -18.77 -2.56
CA PHE A 212 -10.17 -17.49 -3.22
C PHE A 212 -9.94 -16.30 -2.30
N ILE A 213 -10.36 -16.36 -1.03
CA ILE A 213 -10.06 -15.29 -0.05
C ILE A 213 -8.55 -15.12 0.09
N ALA A 214 -7.80 -16.21 0.24
CA ALA A 214 -6.34 -16.16 0.38
C ALA A 214 -5.68 -15.57 -0.89
N ALA A 215 -6.06 -16.05 -2.08
CA ALA A 215 -5.48 -15.58 -3.33
C ALA A 215 -5.83 -14.11 -3.64
N ARG A 216 -7.11 -13.73 -3.50
CA ARG A 216 -7.58 -12.34 -3.68
C ARG A 216 -6.86 -11.39 -2.72
N THR A 217 -6.77 -11.75 -1.45
CA THR A 217 -6.11 -10.88 -0.46
C THR A 217 -4.61 -10.79 -0.71
N PHE A 218 -3.97 -11.87 -1.18
CA PHE A 218 -2.55 -11.86 -1.50
C PHE A 218 -2.23 -10.97 -2.70
N VAL A 219 -2.99 -11.05 -3.80
CA VAL A 219 -2.78 -10.18 -4.97
C VAL A 219 -3.09 -8.71 -4.64
N GLN A 220 -4.14 -8.44 -3.86
CA GLN A 220 -4.42 -7.09 -3.36
C GLN A 220 -3.28 -6.56 -2.49
N GLY A 221 -2.72 -7.41 -1.63
CA GLY A 221 -1.52 -7.10 -0.85
C GLY A 221 -0.37 -6.66 -1.76
N LEU A 222 -0.02 -7.48 -2.77
CA LEU A 222 1.00 -7.13 -3.77
C LEU A 222 0.70 -5.80 -4.49
N SER A 223 -0.57 -5.51 -4.80
CA SER A 223 -0.98 -4.24 -5.42
C SER A 223 -0.76 -3.05 -4.50
N VAL A 224 -1.17 -3.15 -3.22
CA VAL A 224 -0.92 -2.10 -2.22
C VAL A 224 0.58 -1.90 -2.01
N GLY A 225 1.35 -2.98 -1.89
CA GLY A 225 2.81 -2.91 -1.78
C GLY A 225 3.46 -2.24 -2.99
N ARG A 226 2.99 -2.54 -4.21
CA ARG A 226 3.41 -1.88 -5.45
C ARG A 226 3.12 -0.37 -5.42
N GLU A 227 1.90 0.01 -5.06
CA GLU A 227 1.48 1.41 -5.03
C GLU A 227 2.27 2.22 -4.00
N VAL A 228 2.41 1.70 -2.77
CA VAL A 228 3.20 2.32 -1.71
C VAL A 228 4.66 2.48 -2.17
N ALA A 229 5.28 1.43 -2.70
CA ALA A 229 6.66 1.50 -3.19
C ALA A 229 6.83 2.53 -4.32
N GLN A 230 5.89 2.63 -5.25
CA GLN A 230 5.95 3.62 -6.34
C GLN A 230 5.74 5.06 -5.86
N ARG A 231 4.81 5.26 -4.91
CA ARG A 231 4.40 6.57 -4.40
C ARG A 231 5.42 7.17 -3.44
N VAL A 232 5.91 6.38 -2.48
CA VAL A 232 6.85 6.84 -1.44
C VAL A 232 8.25 7.09 -2.00
N SER A 233 8.59 6.45 -3.12
CA SER A 233 9.88 6.67 -3.79
C SER A 233 9.93 7.94 -4.65
N LYS A 234 8.85 8.73 -4.74
CA LYS A 234 8.75 9.93 -5.60
C LYS A 234 8.37 11.20 -4.82
N VAL A 235 8.83 11.32 -3.57
CA VAL A 235 8.41 12.41 -2.68
C VAL A 235 9.23 13.68 -2.92
N ASN A 236 8.57 14.83 -2.83
CA ASN A 236 9.19 16.13 -3.00
C ASN A 236 10.18 16.43 -1.86
N SER A 237 11.39 16.85 -2.22
CA SER A 237 12.40 17.29 -1.26
C SER A 237 12.01 18.62 -0.61
N THR A 238 12.08 18.69 0.74
CA THR A 238 11.83 19.93 1.47
C THR A 238 12.96 20.95 1.26
N PRO A 239 12.71 22.27 1.40
CA PRO A 239 13.77 23.27 1.28
C PRO A 239 14.92 23.06 2.29
N ALA A 240 14.63 22.54 3.48
CA ALA A 240 15.67 22.21 4.46
C ALA A 240 16.55 21.04 4.00
N CYS A 241 15.95 20.00 3.42
CA CYS A 241 16.67 18.90 2.82
C CYS A 241 17.57 19.37 1.67
N ILE A 242 17.04 20.19 0.75
CA ILE A 242 17.83 20.72 -0.39
C ILE A 242 19.03 21.52 0.12
N ARG A 243 18.86 22.37 1.15
CA ARG A 243 20.00 23.08 1.77
C ARG A 243 21.04 22.12 2.35
N GLY A 244 20.62 21.09 3.07
CA GLY A 244 21.52 20.07 3.62
C GLY A 244 22.29 19.31 2.53
N LEU A 245 21.58 18.90 1.46
CA LEU A 245 22.16 18.23 0.30
C LEU A 245 23.15 19.12 -0.46
N THR A 246 22.80 20.39 -0.68
CA THR A 246 23.69 21.37 -1.32
C THR A 246 24.95 21.58 -0.49
N LYS A 247 24.81 21.70 0.83
CA LYS A 247 25.93 21.82 1.76
C LYS A 247 26.86 20.62 1.72
N MET A 248 26.29 19.43 1.60
CA MET A 248 27.03 18.17 1.55
C MET A 248 27.74 17.94 0.21
N LEU A 249 27.08 18.17 -0.92
CA LEU A 249 27.56 17.78 -2.24
C LEU A 249 28.31 18.88 -2.98
N TYR A 250 27.94 20.14 -2.79
CA TYR A 250 28.37 21.25 -3.65
C TYR A 250 29.10 22.39 -2.92
N CYS A 251 28.91 22.61 -1.62
CA CYS A 251 29.75 23.58 -0.90
C CYS A 251 31.26 23.29 -0.93
N PRO A 252 31.77 22.05 -1.12
CA PRO A 252 33.20 21.83 -1.40
C PRO A 252 33.70 22.61 -2.63
N PHE A 253 32.89 22.76 -3.68
CA PHE A 253 33.22 23.55 -4.87
C PHE A 253 33.42 25.01 -4.48
N CYS A 254 32.52 25.55 -3.65
CA CYS A 254 32.59 26.92 -3.17
C CYS A 254 33.81 27.17 -2.28
N ARG A 255 34.33 26.16 -1.60
CA ARG A 255 35.56 26.24 -0.79
C ARG A 255 36.85 25.92 -1.57
N GLY A 256 36.78 25.73 -2.89
CA GLY A 256 37.96 25.38 -3.70
C GLY A 256 38.43 23.94 -3.52
N LEU A 257 37.53 23.02 -3.14
CA LEU A 257 37.82 21.61 -2.87
C LEU A 257 36.87 20.66 -3.65
N PRO A 258 36.74 20.80 -4.98
CA PRO A 258 35.72 20.06 -5.75
C PRO A 258 35.90 18.53 -5.75
N GLY A 259 37.12 18.03 -5.50
CA GLY A 259 37.42 16.60 -5.46
C GLY A 259 37.15 15.90 -4.11
N VAL A 260 36.80 16.64 -3.05
CA VAL A 260 36.60 16.06 -1.72
C VAL A 260 35.16 15.56 -1.56
N LYS A 261 35.00 14.26 -1.29
CA LYS A 261 33.69 13.63 -1.07
C LYS A 261 33.24 13.74 0.40
N PRO A 262 31.93 13.75 0.68
CA PRO A 262 31.40 13.80 2.05
C PRO A 262 31.80 12.60 2.89
N CYS A 263 31.98 12.84 4.18
CA CYS A 263 32.14 11.78 5.18
C CYS A 263 30.88 10.90 5.24
N LYS A 264 31.06 9.61 5.54
CA LYS A 264 29.95 8.65 5.61
C LYS A 264 28.86 9.06 6.61
N ASN A 265 29.25 9.35 7.85
CA ASN A 265 28.31 9.76 8.90
C ASN A 265 27.65 11.11 8.63
N TYR A 266 28.35 12.01 7.92
CA TYR A 266 27.76 13.26 7.47
C TYR A 266 26.64 12.99 6.46
N CYS A 267 26.92 12.14 5.46
CA CYS A 267 25.91 11.69 4.50
C CYS A 267 24.70 11.04 5.18
N LEU A 268 24.93 10.15 6.15
CA LEU A 268 23.85 9.49 6.87
C LEU A 268 22.94 10.50 7.60
N ASN A 269 23.48 11.51 8.27
CA ASN A 269 22.66 12.53 8.95
C ASN A 269 21.85 13.38 7.95
N VAL A 270 22.44 13.75 6.82
CA VAL A 270 21.72 14.48 5.77
C VAL A 270 20.59 13.61 5.20
N MET A 271 20.89 12.37 4.81
CA MET A 271 19.90 11.45 4.23
C MET A 271 18.79 11.08 5.23
N LYS A 272 19.10 10.80 6.50
CA LYS A 272 18.09 10.50 7.54
C LYS A 272 17.20 11.71 7.83
N GLY A 273 17.74 12.92 7.77
CA GLY A 273 16.95 14.15 7.88
C GLY A 273 16.00 14.35 6.69
N CYS A 274 16.50 14.08 5.48
CA CYS A 274 15.71 14.16 4.24
C CYS A 274 14.61 13.09 4.14
N LEU A 275 14.90 11.86 4.59
CA LEU A 275 14.03 10.68 4.48
C LEU A 275 13.28 10.37 5.78
N ALA A 276 13.20 11.33 6.69
CA ALA A 276 12.65 11.15 8.03
C ALA A 276 11.21 10.63 8.02
N ASN A 277 10.37 11.17 7.12
CA ASN A 277 8.98 10.72 6.98
C ASN A 277 8.92 9.31 6.38
N GLN A 278 9.76 9.00 5.39
CA GLN A 278 9.81 7.70 4.74
C GLN A 278 10.20 6.59 5.72
N ALA A 279 11.13 6.89 6.64
CA ALA A 279 11.54 5.97 7.68
C ALA A 279 10.39 5.59 8.64
N ASP A 280 9.38 6.46 8.84
CA ASP A 280 8.21 6.13 9.67
C ASP A 280 7.30 5.06 9.05
N LEU A 281 7.46 4.74 7.74
CA LEU A 281 6.79 3.59 7.14
C LEU A 281 7.36 2.25 7.59
N ASP A 282 8.63 2.21 8.00
CA ASP A 282 9.37 0.96 8.20
C ASP A 282 8.64 -0.03 9.15
N PRO A 283 8.11 0.38 10.32
CA PRO A 283 7.42 -0.55 11.22
C PRO A 283 6.18 -1.20 10.58
N GLU A 284 5.38 -0.41 9.87
CA GLU A 284 4.12 -0.89 9.25
C GLU A 284 4.40 -1.67 7.98
N TRP A 285 5.43 -1.28 7.22
CA TRP A 285 5.94 -2.03 6.09
C TRP A 285 6.40 -3.43 6.50
N ASN A 286 7.18 -3.56 7.56
CA ASN A 286 7.63 -4.87 8.04
C ASN A 286 6.45 -5.73 8.52
N GLN A 287 5.48 -5.16 9.24
CA GLN A 287 4.26 -5.88 9.65
C GLN A 287 3.43 -6.34 8.44
N TYR A 288 3.31 -5.50 7.42
CA TYR A 288 2.67 -5.83 6.16
C TYR A 288 3.40 -6.99 5.45
N ILE A 289 4.72 -6.93 5.34
CA ILE A 289 5.53 -8.01 4.75
C ILE A 289 5.36 -9.31 5.54
N ASP A 290 5.33 -9.25 6.87
CA ASP A 290 5.08 -10.43 7.71
C ASP A 290 3.70 -11.03 7.45
N ALA A 291 2.66 -10.20 7.36
CA ALA A 291 1.32 -10.66 7.05
C ALA A 291 1.22 -11.26 5.62
N MET A 292 1.92 -10.67 4.64
CA MET A 292 2.05 -11.24 3.29
C MET A 292 2.70 -12.62 3.32
N LEU A 293 3.78 -12.79 4.08
CA LEU A 293 4.48 -14.07 4.22
C LEU A 293 3.62 -15.15 4.88
N LEU A 294 2.75 -14.78 5.82
CA LEU A 294 1.77 -15.70 6.44
C LEU A 294 0.73 -16.20 5.43
N VAL A 295 0.15 -15.29 4.63
CA VAL A 295 -0.80 -15.68 3.59
C VAL A 295 -0.12 -16.52 2.50
N ALA A 296 1.13 -16.20 2.15
CA ALA A 296 1.92 -16.99 1.21
C ALA A 296 2.13 -18.44 1.71
N GLN A 297 2.41 -18.64 3.00
CA GLN A 297 2.48 -19.99 3.58
C GLN A 297 1.15 -20.75 3.48
N ARG A 298 0.03 -20.05 3.62
CA ARG A 298 -1.30 -20.65 3.46
C ARG A 298 -1.55 -21.07 2.00
N LEU A 299 -1.06 -20.29 1.05
CA LEU A 299 -1.14 -20.60 -0.39
C LEU A 299 -0.22 -21.75 -0.83
N GLU A 300 0.78 -22.13 -0.05
CA GLU A 300 1.57 -23.36 -0.25
C GLU A 300 0.93 -24.58 0.45
N GLY A 301 -0.07 -24.35 1.30
CA GLY A 301 -0.70 -25.37 2.11
C GLY A 301 -1.72 -26.24 1.35
N PRO A 302 -2.44 -27.13 2.06
CA PRO A 302 -3.42 -28.05 1.46
C PRO A 302 -4.68 -27.35 0.92
N PHE A 303 -4.81 -26.04 1.15
CA PHE A 303 -5.88 -25.20 0.59
C PHE A 303 -5.33 -24.26 -0.49
N ASN A 304 -4.21 -24.64 -1.13
CA ASN A 304 -3.72 -23.93 -2.30
C ASN A 304 -4.77 -23.98 -3.42
N ILE A 305 -4.84 -22.91 -4.23
CA ILE A 305 -5.92 -22.77 -5.20
C ILE A 305 -5.85 -23.85 -6.30
N GLU A 306 -4.65 -24.25 -6.72
CA GLU A 306 -4.40 -25.29 -7.73
C GLU A 306 -5.04 -26.62 -7.29
N SER A 307 -4.83 -27.04 -6.04
CA SER A 307 -5.41 -28.27 -5.46
C SER A 307 -6.94 -28.24 -5.32
N VAL A 308 -7.55 -27.05 -5.30
CA VAL A 308 -9.00 -26.88 -5.17
C VAL A 308 -9.66 -26.75 -6.55
N MET A 309 -9.02 -26.05 -7.48
CA MET A 309 -9.56 -25.75 -8.81
C MET A 309 -9.28 -26.85 -9.81
N ASP A 310 -8.08 -27.45 -9.82
CA ASP A 310 -7.72 -28.47 -10.80
C ASP A 310 -8.70 -29.67 -10.79
N PRO A 311 -9.11 -30.24 -9.64
CA PRO A 311 -10.06 -31.34 -9.62
C PRO A 311 -11.53 -30.88 -9.56
N ILE A 312 -11.84 -29.59 -9.78
CA ILE A 312 -13.21 -29.08 -9.58
C ILE A 312 -14.21 -29.74 -10.53
N ASP A 313 -13.78 -30.04 -11.75
CA ASP A 313 -14.56 -30.73 -12.76
C ASP A 313 -14.93 -32.15 -12.31
N VAL A 314 -13.97 -32.91 -11.78
CA VAL A 314 -14.17 -34.24 -11.19
C VAL A 314 -15.09 -34.16 -9.97
N LYS A 315 -14.91 -33.15 -9.10
CA LYS A 315 -15.74 -32.96 -7.90
C LYS A 315 -17.20 -32.65 -8.25
N ILE A 316 -17.42 -31.78 -9.24
CA ILE A 316 -18.76 -31.48 -9.72
C ILE A 316 -19.37 -32.71 -10.40
N SER A 317 -18.59 -33.47 -11.16
CA SER A 317 -19.03 -34.73 -11.76
C SER A 317 -19.42 -35.77 -10.70
N GLU A 318 -18.66 -35.89 -9.61
CA GLU A 318 -18.97 -36.73 -8.45
C GLU A 318 -20.32 -36.34 -7.80
N ALA A 319 -20.59 -35.04 -7.65
CA ALA A 319 -21.88 -34.56 -7.16
C ALA A 319 -23.04 -34.97 -8.09
N ILE A 320 -22.87 -34.79 -9.41
CA ILE A 320 -23.85 -35.20 -10.42
C ILE A 320 -24.11 -36.71 -10.33
N MET A 321 -23.05 -37.51 -10.23
CA MET A 321 -23.14 -38.96 -10.05
C MET A 321 -23.93 -39.34 -8.78
N ASN A 322 -23.63 -38.71 -7.64
CA ASN A 322 -24.35 -38.97 -6.39
C ASN A 322 -25.86 -38.73 -6.51
N MET A 323 -26.26 -37.67 -7.22
CA MET A 323 -27.68 -37.38 -7.43
C MET A 323 -28.33 -38.38 -8.40
N GLN A 324 -27.59 -38.85 -9.41
CA GLN A 324 -28.07 -39.87 -10.34
C GLN A 324 -28.30 -41.21 -9.64
N ASP A 325 -27.33 -41.66 -8.85
CA ASP A 325 -27.39 -42.93 -8.14
C ASP A 325 -28.51 -42.95 -7.08
N ASN A 326 -28.74 -41.80 -6.42
CA ASN A 326 -29.80 -41.66 -5.42
C ASN A 326 -31.12 -41.10 -5.97
N SER A 327 -31.25 -40.97 -7.29
CA SER A 327 -32.38 -40.28 -7.95
C SER A 327 -33.74 -40.82 -7.53
N ALA A 328 -33.90 -42.15 -7.44
CA ALA A 328 -35.16 -42.77 -7.03
C ALA A 328 -35.55 -42.41 -5.58
N GLN A 329 -34.58 -42.37 -4.67
CA GLN A 329 -34.83 -42.02 -3.27
C GLN A 329 -35.15 -40.53 -3.12
N VAL A 330 -34.41 -39.68 -3.84
CA VAL A 330 -34.63 -38.22 -3.88
C VAL A 330 -36.03 -37.93 -4.43
N SER A 331 -36.38 -38.47 -5.60
CA SER A 331 -37.72 -38.31 -6.19
C SER A 331 -38.83 -38.83 -5.28
N PHE A 332 -38.65 -40.00 -4.64
CA PHE A 332 -39.66 -40.54 -3.71
C PHE A 332 -39.93 -39.60 -2.54
N ARG A 333 -38.88 -39.09 -1.89
CA ARG A 333 -39.02 -38.19 -0.75
C ARG A 333 -39.60 -36.84 -1.14
N VAL A 334 -39.18 -36.29 -2.29
CA VAL A 334 -39.74 -35.06 -2.85
C VAL A 334 -41.23 -35.25 -3.16
N PHE A 335 -41.64 -36.38 -3.76
CA PHE A 335 -43.06 -36.63 -4.07
C PHE A 335 -43.90 -36.79 -2.80
N GLN A 336 -43.32 -37.34 -1.74
CA GLN A 336 -43.96 -37.43 -0.43
C GLN A 336 -44.15 -36.03 0.20
N GLY A 337 -43.18 -35.14 0.06
CA GLY A 337 -43.19 -33.81 0.69
C GLY A 337 -43.89 -32.71 -0.11
N CYS A 338 -43.75 -32.71 -1.44
CA CYS A 338 -44.28 -31.71 -2.36
C CYS A 338 -45.53 -32.19 -3.11
N GLY A 339 -45.91 -33.46 -2.96
CA GLY A 339 -46.98 -34.10 -3.72
C GLY A 339 -46.49 -34.65 -5.06
N GLN A 340 -47.24 -35.59 -5.63
CA GLN A 340 -46.86 -36.21 -6.90
C GLN A 340 -47.13 -35.25 -8.07
N PRO A 341 -46.11 -34.93 -8.89
CA PRO A 341 -46.28 -34.02 -10.01
C PRO A 341 -47.11 -34.67 -11.12
N LYS A 342 -47.75 -33.84 -11.95
CA LYS A 342 -48.59 -34.33 -13.05
C LYS A 342 -47.72 -35.03 -14.09
N LEU A 343 -48.16 -36.19 -14.56
CA LEU A 343 -47.55 -36.86 -15.71
C LEU A 343 -47.62 -35.93 -16.92
N ALA A 344 -46.51 -35.77 -17.63
CA ALA A 344 -46.50 -35.08 -18.91
C ALA A 344 -47.42 -35.86 -19.87
N GLU A 345 -48.35 -35.16 -20.52
CA GLU A 345 -49.23 -35.78 -21.52
C GLU A 345 -48.38 -36.28 -22.70
N ILE A 346 -48.18 -37.59 -22.80
CA ILE A 346 -47.37 -38.19 -23.86
C ILE A 346 -48.15 -38.17 -25.18
N SER A 347 -47.77 -37.26 -26.08
CA SER A 347 -47.88 -37.49 -27.52
C SER A 347 -46.92 -38.61 -27.92
N ARG A 348 -47.39 -39.59 -28.70
CA ARG A 348 -46.72 -40.88 -29.05
C ARG A 348 -45.40 -40.78 -29.84
N SER A 349 -44.67 -39.67 -29.80
CA SER A 349 -43.41 -39.48 -30.57
C SER A 349 -42.13 -39.34 -29.75
N ALA A 350 -42.17 -39.41 -28.42
CA ALA A 350 -40.95 -39.44 -27.61
C ALA A 350 -40.80 -40.82 -26.95
N ARG A 351 -40.11 -41.75 -27.64
CA ARG A 351 -39.48 -42.87 -26.92
C ARG A 351 -38.59 -42.25 -25.85
N GLY A 352 -38.81 -42.65 -24.61
CA GLY A 352 -38.19 -42.08 -23.43
C GLY A 352 -36.69 -41.91 -23.60
N THR A 353 -36.19 -40.77 -23.14
CA THR A 353 -34.78 -40.50 -22.90
C THR A 353 -34.20 -41.37 -21.78
N SER A 354 -34.69 -42.62 -21.60
CA SER A 354 -34.06 -43.57 -20.68
C SER A 354 -32.68 -44.03 -21.17
N ASP A 355 -32.36 -43.78 -22.45
CA ASP A 355 -31.05 -44.08 -23.05
C ASP A 355 -30.03 -42.92 -22.96
N VAL A 356 -30.39 -41.78 -22.35
CA VAL A 356 -29.47 -40.63 -22.28
C VAL A 356 -28.35 -40.83 -21.25
N PHE A 357 -28.57 -41.66 -20.22
CA PHE A 357 -27.57 -41.95 -19.18
C PHE A 357 -27.05 -43.40 -19.17
N ASN A 358 -27.45 -44.25 -20.14
CA ASN A 358 -26.95 -45.63 -20.28
C ASN A 358 -25.55 -45.74 -20.90
N ALA A 359 -24.84 -44.63 -21.10
CA ALA A 359 -23.45 -44.65 -21.54
C ALA A 359 -22.57 -45.17 -20.39
N ARG A 360 -22.16 -46.44 -20.46
CA ARG A 360 -21.05 -46.98 -19.66
C ARG A 360 -19.88 -46.01 -19.74
N PHE A 361 -19.63 -45.32 -18.64
CA PHE A 361 -18.57 -44.34 -18.49
C PHE A 361 -17.22 -44.98 -18.87
N ARG A 362 -16.52 -44.39 -19.84
CA ARG A 362 -15.07 -44.60 -19.94
C ARG A 362 -14.44 -43.77 -18.82
N PRO A 363 -13.64 -44.36 -17.93
CA PRO A 363 -12.86 -43.58 -16.97
C PRO A 363 -12.10 -42.50 -17.73
N TYR A 364 -12.35 -41.24 -17.37
CA TYR A 364 -11.43 -40.16 -17.72
C TYR A 364 -10.13 -40.49 -16.98
N ASN A 365 -9.10 -40.87 -17.73
CA ASN A 365 -7.75 -40.85 -17.20
C ASN A 365 -7.38 -39.36 -17.24
N PRO A 366 -7.13 -38.69 -16.10
CA PRO A 366 -6.59 -37.35 -16.16
C PRO A 366 -5.33 -37.46 -17.00
N GLU A 367 -5.33 -36.84 -18.19
CA GLU A 367 -4.05 -36.45 -18.75
C GLU A 367 -3.38 -35.62 -17.66
N GLU A 368 -2.07 -35.85 -17.45
CA GLU A 368 -1.28 -35.18 -16.43
C GLU A 368 -1.74 -33.74 -16.26
N PRO A 369 -1.88 -33.25 -15.01
CA PRO A 369 -2.44 -31.93 -14.73
C PRO A 369 -1.87 -30.97 -15.75
N PRO A 370 -2.70 -30.22 -16.51
CA PRO A 370 -2.19 -29.35 -17.54
C PRO A 370 -1.18 -28.46 -16.83
N THR A 371 0.10 -28.74 -17.07
CA THR A 371 1.16 -27.86 -16.61
C THR A 371 0.79 -26.57 -17.30
N THR A 372 0.23 -25.62 -16.52
CA THR A 372 -0.10 -24.27 -16.97
C THR A 372 0.97 -23.84 -17.96
N ALA A 373 0.59 -23.22 -19.08
CA ALA A 373 1.38 -23.15 -20.30
C ALA A 373 2.76 -22.46 -20.13
N ALA A 374 3.11 -22.04 -18.92
CA ALA A 374 4.40 -21.52 -18.49
C ALA A 374 5.27 -22.44 -17.60
N GLY A 375 4.90 -23.70 -17.30
CA GLY A 375 5.75 -24.64 -16.55
C GLY A 375 6.10 -24.21 -15.11
N THR A 376 5.36 -23.27 -14.53
CA THR A 376 5.53 -22.79 -13.14
C THR A 376 4.34 -23.21 -12.30
N SER A 377 4.52 -24.20 -11.41
CA SER A 377 3.51 -24.49 -10.37
C SER A 377 3.31 -23.29 -9.46
N LEU A 378 2.11 -23.13 -8.89
CA LEU A 378 1.81 -22.08 -7.91
C LEU A 378 2.87 -22.04 -6.81
N ASP A 379 3.30 -23.21 -6.34
CA ASP A 379 4.32 -23.35 -5.30
C ASP A 379 5.63 -22.65 -5.68
N ARG A 380 6.14 -22.83 -6.90
CA ARG A 380 7.39 -22.17 -7.35
C ARG A 380 7.23 -20.65 -7.39
N LEU A 381 6.06 -20.19 -7.84
CA LEU A 381 5.75 -18.76 -7.90
C LEU A 381 5.66 -18.15 -6.50
N VAL A 382 4.97 -18.80 -5.58
CA VAL A 382 4.82 -18.33 -4.19
C VAL A 382 6.16 -18.35 -3.46
N VAL A 383 6.99 -19.38 -3.66
CA VAL A 383 8.35 -19.45 -3.10
C VAL A 383 9.21 -18.27 -3.57
N ASP A 384 9.25 -18.01 -4.88
CA ASP A 384 10.00 -16.87 -5.43
C ASP A 384 9.47 -15.53 -4.87
N ILE A 385 8.16 -15.33 -4.81
CA ILE A 385 7.57 -14.12 -4.22
C ILE A 385 7.97 -13.98 -2.75
N LYS A 386 7.94 -15.06 -1.95
CA LYS A 386 8.36 -15.04 -0.54
C LYS A 386 9.81 -14.64 -0.37
N GLU A 387 10.71 -15.17 -1.19
CA GLU A 387 12.13 -14.79 -1.16
C GLU A 387 12.31 -13.30 -1.43
N LYS A 388 11.63 -12.78 -2.47
CA LYS A 388 11.67 -11.35 -2.79
C LYS A 388 11.07 -10.47 -1.69
N LEU A 389 9.96 -10.89 -1.09
CA LEU A 389 9.34 -10.18 0.04
C LEU A 389 10.27 -10.12 1.25
N LYS A 390 10.98 -11.22 1.57
CA LYS A 390 11.97 -11.23 2.67
C LYS A 390 13.09 -10.21 2.44
N LEU A 391 13.57 -10.07 1.21
CA LEU A 391 14.61 -9.08 0.85
C LEU A 391 14.11 -7.63 0.95
N SER A 392 12.79 -7.41 0.90
CA SER A 392 12.21 -6.06 1.02
C SER A 392 12.01 -5.59 2.47
N LYS A 393 12.29 -6.44 3.47
CA LYS A 393 12.23 -6.04 4.88
C LYS A 393 13.27 -4.97 5.18
N LYS A 394 12.94 -4.08 6.12
CA LYS A 394 13.78 -2.95 6.55
C LYS A 394 14.21 -2.00 5.42
N PHE A 395 13.57 -2.07 4.26
CA PHE A 395 13.98 -1.27 3.10
C PHE A 395 14.03 0.23 3.42
N TRP A 396 12.96 0.76 4.04
CA TRP A 396 12.84 2.20 4.31
C TRP A 396 13.84 2.70 5.36
N SER A 397 14.12 1.91 6.40
CA SER A 397 15.15 2.24 7.39
C SER A 397 16.58 2.10 6.86
N SER A 398 16.84 1.18 5.93
CA SER A 398 18.17 0.97 5.32
C SER A 398 18.50 1.89 4.15
N LEU A 399 17.53 2.71 3.72
CA LEU A 399 17.65 3.54 2.53
C LEU A 399 18.78 4.59 2.64
N PRO A 400 18.98 5.30 3.76
CA PRO A 400 20.11 6.21 3.93
C PRO A 400 21.46 5.52 3.75
N GLU A 401 21.63 4.31 4.30
CA GLU A 401 22.85 3.52 4.16
C GLU A 401 23.07 3.07 2.71
N ALA A 402 22.01 2.65 2.02
CA ALA A 402 22.06 2.25 0.62
C ALA A 402 22.34 3.42 -0.34
N MET A 403 21.99 4.66 0.04
CA MET A 403 22.26 5.87 -0.74
C MET A 403 23.67 6.43 -0.48
N CYS A 404 24.20 6.29 0.73
CA CYS A 404 25.54 6.77 1.11
C CYS A 404 26.67 5.80 0.75
N VAL A 405 26.63 5.24 -0.47
CA VAL A 405 27.61 4.25 -0.95
C VAL A 405 29.02 4.83 -1.00
N GLU A 406 29.97 4.11 -0.40
CA GLU A 406 31.40 4.42 -0.41
C GLU A 406 31.96 4.50 -1.83
N ASP A 407 32.90 5.41 -2.06
CA ASP A 407 33.54 5.73 -3.34
C ASP A 407 32.63 6.26 -4.45
N ARG A 408 31.32 6.06 -4.37
CA ARG A 408 30.34 6.66 -5.29
C ARG A 408 29.85 8.01 -4.76
N VAL A 409 29.36 8.04 -3.54
CA VAL A 409 28.75 9.22 -2.91
C VAL A 409 29.63 9.74 -1.78
N THR A 410 30.14 8.85 -0.94
CA THR A 410 30.98 9.19 0.21
C THR A 410 32.45 8.91 -0.08
N ALA A 411 33.35 9.52 0.70
CA ALA A 411 34.75 9.11 0.69
C ALA A 411 34.85 7.64 1.14
N GLY A 412 35.63 6.81 0.43
CA GLY A 412 35.94 5.45 0.87
C GLY A 412 36.82 5.42 2.12
N ASN A 413 37.31 4.24 2.50
CA ASN A 413 38.14 4.00 3.70
C ASN A 413 39.55 4.66 3.68
N ALA A 414 39.71 5.82 3.03
CA ALA A 414 40.76 6.76 3.42
C ALA A 414 40.49 7.16 4.88
N SER A 415 41.55 7.40 5.66
CA SER A 415 41.45 7.82 7.07
C SER A 415 40.28 8.78 7.30
N ASP A 416 39.51 8.63 8.39
CA ASP A 416 38.36 9.47 8.81
C ASP A 416 38.61 11.00 8.72
N ASP A 417 39.87 11.41 8.54
CA ASP A 417 40.34 12.78 8.41
C ASP A 417 40.40 13.32 6.96
N ASP A 418 40.16 12.51 5.91
CA ASP A 418 40.19 12.92 4.50
C ASP A 418 38.81 12.86 3.81
N CYS A 419 37.83 13.53 4.41
CA CYS A 419 36.49 13.67 3.85
C CYS A 419 35.89 15.04 4.15
N TRP A 420 34.84 15.41 3.44
CA TRP A 420 34.11 16.66 3.66
C TRP A 420 33.14 16.50 4.83
N ASN A 421 33.29 17.33 5.87
CA ASN A 421 32.45 17.29 7.08
C ASN A 421 31.38 18.39 7.12
N GLY A 422 31.13 19.09 6.00
CA GLY A 422 30.19 20.21 5.90
C GLY A 422 30.84 21.58 6.08
N HIS A 423 32.06 21.64 6.62
CA HIS A 423 32.81 22.87 6.78
C HIS A 423 34.17 22.78 6.10
N THR A 424 34.98 21.79 6.43
CA THR A 424 36.36 21.59 5.94
C THR A 424 36.57 20.16 5.48
N LYS A 425 37.70 19.92 4.82
CA LYS A 425 38.28 18.57 4.74
C LYS A 425 38.76 18.17 6.14
N GLY A 426 38.24 17.08 6.69
CA GLY A 426 38.52 16.63 8.05
C GLY A 426 37.45 15.69 8.59
N ARG A 427 37.65 15.25 9.84
CA ARG A 427 36.73 14.34 10.51
C ARG A 427 35.35 14.96 10.77
N TYR A 428 34.33 14.12 10.62
CA TYR A 428 32.96 14.43 11.04
C TYR A 428 32.71 13.89 12.45
N PHE A 429 32.50 14.81 13.41
CA PHE A 429 32.33 14.50 14.83
C PHE A 429 30.89 14.17 15.28
N PRO A 430 29.83 14.78 14.71
CA PRO A 430 28.47 14.50 15.19
C PRO A 430 28.07 13.03 15.05
N GLU A 431 27.31 12.54 16.02
CA GLU A 431 26.77 11.19 15.98
C GLU A 431 25.64 11.06 14.95
N VAL A 432 25.48 9.83 14.43
CA VAL A 432 24.42 9.52 13.48
C VAL A 432 23.08 9.45 14.19
N GLN A 433 22.11 10.24 13.75
CA GLN A 433 20.76 10.22 14.29
C GLN A 433 20.04 8.89 14.00
N LYS A 434 19.07 8.55 14.84
CA LYS A 434 18.20 7.37 14.61
C LYS A 434 17.18 7.65 13.51
N ASP A 435 16.58 6.59 12.97
CA ASP A 435 15.60 6.68 11.90
C ASP A 435 14.24 7.21 12.38
N GLY A 436 13.45 7.77 11.48
CA GLY A 436 12.10 8.27 11.74
C GLY A 436 12.04 9.74 12.12
N LEU A 437 10.85 10.33 11.98
CA LEU A 437 10.63 11.77 12.07
C LEU A 437 10.98 12.33 13.46
N THR A 438 10.52 11.66 14.51
CA THR A 438 10.70 12.08 15.90
C THR A 438 12.17 12.15 16.33
N ASN A 439 13.02 11.33 15.72
CA ASN A 439 14.46 11.28 16.03
C ASN A 439 15.26 12.37 15.31
N GLN A 440 14.67 13.16 14.42
CA GLN A 440 15.36 14.24 13.70
C GLN A 440 15.33 15.60 14.40
N MET A 441 14.69 15.73 15.58
CA MET A 441 14.60 17.00 16.30
C MET A 441 15.98 17.64 16.53
N ASN A 442 16.99 16.83 16.81
CA ASN A 442 18.37 17.27 17.09
C ASN A 442 19.33 16.97 15.93
N ASN A 443 18.83 16.76 14.71
CA ASN A 443 19.69 16.52 13.56
C ASN A 443 20.54 17.76 13.26
N PRO A 444 21.89 17.66 13.28
CA PRO A 444 22.77 18.82 13.12
C PRO A 444 22.80 19.36 11.68
N GLU A 445 22.38 18.56 10.69
CA GLU A 445 22.57 18.86 9.27
C GLU A 445 21.30 19.31 8.56
N VAL A 446 20.14 18.83 9.02
CA VAL A 446 18.84 19.14 8.41
C VAL A 446 17.84 19.52 9.49
N GLY A 447 17.34 20.75 9.43
CA GLY A 447 16.26 21.21 10.30
C GLY A 447 14.92 20.61 9.89
N VAL A 448 14.43 19.64 10.66
CA VAL A 448 13.16 18.92 10.41
C VAL A 448 12.09 19.37 11.40
N ASP A 449 10.95 19.82 10.89
CA ASP A 449 9.78 20.14 11.73
C ASP A 449 9.01 18.86 12.06
N ILE A 450 9.28 18.30 13.24
CA ILE A 450 8.64 17.06 13.71
C ILE A 450 7.15 17.23 14.03
N THR A 451 6.65 18.47 14.15
CA THR A 451 5.24 18.74 14.51
C THR A 451 4.31 18.67 13.30
N ARG A 452 4.88 18.62 12.09
CA ARG A 452 4.14 18.56 10.83
C ARG A 452 4.55 17.32 10.02
N PRO A 453 4.07 16.12 10.39
CA PRO A 453 4.28 14.92 9.59
C PRO A 453 3.67 15.07 8.19
N ASP A 454 4.32 14.46 7.21
CA ASP A 454 3.81 14.46 5.84
C ASP A 454 2.50 13.65 5.75
N THR A 455 1.41 14.32 5.34
CA THR A 455 0.07 13.74 5.28
C THR A 455 -0.04 12.62 4.25
N PHE A 456 0.68 12.74 3.14
CA PHE A 456 0.71 11.73 2.08
C PHE A 456 1.40 10.45 2.56
N ILE A 457 2.51 10.58 3.30
CA ILE A 457 3.19 9.46 3.95
C ILE A 457 2.29 8.79 4.98
N ARG A 458 1.57 9.58 5.79
CA ARG A 458 0.61 9.02 6.76
C ARG A 458 -0.52 8.24 6.08
N GLN A 459 -0.99 8.68 4.91
CA GLN A 459 -1.96 7.93 4.12
C GLN A 459 -1.41 6.58 3.66
N GLN A 460 -0.14 6.51 3.22
CA GLN A 460 0.49 5.24 2.83
C GLN A 460 0.65 4.29 4.03
N ILE A 461 0.98 4.84 5.20
CA ILE A 461 1.01 4.10 6.47
C ILE A 461 -0.37 3.49 6.78
N MET A 462 -1.44 4.27 6.63
CA MET A 462 -2.80 3.76 6.85
C MET A 462 -3.20 2.69 5.84
N ALA A 463 -2.82 2.84 4.56
CA ALA A 463 -3.06 1.82 3.54
C ALA A 463 -2.36 0.50 3.89
N LEU A 464 -1.11 0.54 4.34
CA LEU A 464 -0.39 -0.64 4.83
C LEU A 464 -1.08 -1.28 6.04
N ARG A 465 -1.54 -0.49 7.00
CA ARG A 465 -2.26 -0.99 8.19
C ARG A 465 -3.57 -1.70 7.83
N VAL A 466 -4.39 -1.07 6.99
CA VAL A 466 -5.65 -1.66 6.52
C VAL A 466 -5.38 -2.97 5.79
N MET A 467 -4.40 -2.98 4.88
CA MET A 467 -4.04 -4.19 4.13
C MET A 467 -3.47 -5.28 5.04
N THR A 468 -2.65 -4.93 6.03
CA THR A 468 -2.11 -5.85 7.03
C THR A 468 -3.24 -6.54 7.80
N ASN A 469 -4.26 -5.78 8.21
CA ASN A 469 -5.42 -6.35 8.89
C ASN A 469 -6.21 -7.30 7.97
N LYS A 470 -6.43 -6.92 6.70
CA LYS A 470 -7.05 -7.81 5.70
C LYS A 470 -6.26 -9.10 5.52
N LEU A 471 -4.94 -9.03 5.39
CA LEU A 471 -4.06 -10.20 5.26
C LEU A 471 -4.12 -11.12 6.49
N ARG A 472 -4.11 -10.56 7.70
CA ARG A 472 -4.24 -11.35 8.94
C ARG A 472 -5.61 -12.04 9.02
N ASN A 473 -6.69 -11.37 8.62
CA ASN A 473 -8.02 -11.97 8.55
C ASN A 473 -8.08 -13.10 7.51
N ALA A 474 -7.48 -12.92 6.33
CA ALA A 474 -7.36 -13.94 5.30
C ALA A 474 -6.60 -15.18 5.80
N TYR A 475 -5.51 -14.96 6.52
CA TYR A 475 -4.70 -16.03 7.10
C TYR A 475 -5.53 -16.87 8.10
N ASN A 476 -6.29 -16.19 8.97
CA ASN A 476 -7.17 -16.85 9.95
C ASN A 476 -8.41 -17.51 9.32
N GLY A 477 -8.73 -17.18 8.06
CA GLY A 477 -9.92 -17.70 7.37
C GLY A 477 -11.22 -17.06 7.83
N ASN A 478 -11.17 -15.84 8.38
CA ASN A 478 -12.35 -15.05 8.69
C ASN A 478 -12.89 -14.40 7.41
N ASP A 479 -14.21 -14.22 7.33
CA ASP A 479 -14.83 -13.50 6.21
C ASP A 479 -14.29 -12.06 6.16
N ILE A 480 -13.64 -11.74 5.05
CA ILE A 480 -13.16 -10.39 4.77
C ILE A 480 -14.29 -9.71 4.03
N SER A 481 -15.00 -8.79 4.70
CA SER A 481 -15.87 -7.87 3.98
C SER A 481 -14.98 -6.95 3.13
N PHE A 482 -14.94 -7.21 1.83
CA PHE A 482 -14.40 -6.29 0.85
C PHE A 482 -15.43 -5.20 0.59
N GLN A 483 -15.84 -4.46 1.63
CA GLN A 483 -16.47 -3.16 1.40
C GLN A 483 -15.36 -2.24 0.91
N ASP A 484 -15.45 -1.86 -0.36
CA ASP A 484 -14.62 -0.80 -0.91
C ASP A 484 -14.81 0.43 -0.04
N SER A 485 -13.72 0.90 0.54
CA SER A 485 -13.64 2.20 1.20
C SER A 485 -13.71 3.30 0.14
N SER A 486 -14.88 3.46 -0.45
CA SER A 486 -15.28 4.64 -1.22
C SER A 486 -16.42 5.42 -0.59
N ASP A 487 -17.05 4.93 0.49
CA ASP A 487 -18.10 5.67 1.21
C ASP A 487 -17.69 5.95 2.67
N GLU A 488 -17.05 7.11 2.86
CA GLU A 488 -17.11 7.87 4.12
C GLU A 488 -18.56 8.34 4.33
N GLY A 489 -19.43 7.45 4.79
CA GLY A 489 -20.79 7.73 5.20
C GLY A 489 -20.95 7.58 6.70
N SER A 490 -20.79 8.67 7.45
CA SER A 490 -21.06 8.74 8.88
C SER A 490 -22.46 8.20 9.23
N GLY A 491 -22.52 7.05 9.90
CA GLY A 491 -23.72 6.49 10.50
C GLY A 491 -23.63 6.48 12.03
N SER A 492 -24.06 7.57 12.66
CA SER A 492 -24.32 7.61 14.11
C SER A 492 -25.56 6.78 14.42
N GLY A 493 -25.38 5.63 15.07
CA GLY A 493 -26.45 4.80 15.60
C GLY A 493 -26.33 4.66 17.12
N SER A 494 -26.99 5.55 17.86
CA SER A 494 -27.19 5.42 19.31
C SER A 494 -28.19 4.30 19.59
N GLY A 495 -27.72 3.18 20.14
CA GLY A 495 -28.54 2.08 20.65
C GLY A 495 -28.48 2.01 22.17
N SER A 496 -29.54 2.46 22.82
CA SER A 496 -29.77 2.37 24.27
C SER A 496 -30.03 0.91 24.69
N GLY A 497 -29.18 0.35 25.54
CA GLY A 497 -29.40 -0.94 26.19
C GLY A 497 -29.93 -0.74 27.62
N CYS A 498 -31.22 -0.99 27.82
CA CYS A 498 -31.78 -1.25 29.14
C CYS A 498 -31.61 -2.73 29.48
N THR A 499 -31.08 -3.03 30.67
CA THR A 499 -31.12 -4.37 31.28
C THR A 499 -31.94 -4.33 32.57
N GLU A 500 -32.66 -5.42 32.78
CA GLU A 500 -33.77 -5.64 33.70
C GLU A 500 -33.52 -5.35 35.18
N GLY A 501 -34.61 -5.02 35.89
CA GLY A 501 -34.78 -5.33 37.31
C GLY A 501 -35.07 -4.15 38.23
N CYS A 502 -36.34 -3.73 38.33
CA CYS A 502 -36.92 -3.17 39.57
C CYS A 502 -38.46 -3.21 39.50
N THR A 503 -39.03 -4.22 40.13
CA THR A 503 -40.40 -4.20 40.68
C THR A 503 -40.42 -3.40 41.97
N THR A 504 -41.33 -2.42 42.10
CA THR A 504 -42.34 -2.33 43.19
C THR A 504 -43.13 -1.03 43.08
N ASP A 505 -44.45 -1.21 43.07
CA ASP A 505 -45.48 -0.45 43.77
C ASP A 505 -45.81 1.01 43.40
N MET A 506 -46.96 1.11 42.72
CA MET A 506 -48.21 1.71 43.23
C MET A 506 -48.13 3.15 43.74
N TYR A 507 -48.68 4.11 42.99
CA TYR A 507 -49.80 4.96 43.45
C TYR A 507 -50.40 5.75 42.28
N SER A 508 -51.72 5.68 42.20
CA SER A 508 -52.58 6.31 41.20
C SER A 508 -52.96 7.74 41.58
N ALA A 509 -53.47 8.44 40.57
CA ALA A 509 -54.30 9.65 40.59
C ALA A 509 -53.56 11.01 40.72
N ALA A 510 -53.65 11.84 39.69
CA ALA A 510 -54.81 12.71 39.52
C ALA A 510 -54.78 13.44 38.17
N THR A 511 -55.97 13.55 37.61
CA THR A 511 -56.41 14.22 36.40
C THR A 511 -56.25 15.75 36.52
N GLU A 512 -55.98 16.45 35.42
CA GLU A 512 -56.82 17.54 34.86
C GLU A 512 -56.05 18.43 33.85
N THR A 513 -56.58 18.48 32.64
CA THR A 513 -56.43 19.55 31.64
C THR A 513 -57.72 20.41 31.67
N PRO A 514 -57.95 21.49 30.89
CA PRO A 514 -57.12 22.21 29.88
C PRO A 514 -57.32 23.77 29.94
N VAL A 515 -56.97 24.47 28.82
CA VAL A 515 -57.59 25.73 28.26
C VAL A 515 -56.85 27.05 28.60
N VAL A 516 -56.54 28.03 27.72
CA VAL A 516 -56.65 28.32 26.26
C VAL A 516 -55.88 29.64 25.94
N ARG A 517 -55.29 29.76 24.73
CA ARG A 517 -55.00 30.93 23.81
C ARG A 517 -54.39 32.24 24.40
N ALA A 518 -53.68 33.12 23.66
CA ALA A 518 -53.53 33.46 22.23
C ALA A 518 -52.11 34.04 22.04
N ASP A 519 -51.35 33.73 20.99
CA ASP A 519 -51.37 34.22 19.61
C ASP A 519 -50.82 35.65 19.38
N ARG A 520 -49.87 35.70 18.42
CA ARG A 520 -49.57 36.77 17.44
C ARG A 520 -48.69 38.00 17.76
N SER A 521 -47.49 37.94 17.15
CA SER A 521 -46.94 38.83 16.09
C SER A 521 -46.43 40.25 16.43
N GLY A 522 -45.19 40.52 15.94
CA GLY A 522 -44.30 41.72 15.98
C GLY A 522 -44.88 43.10 15.56
N PRO A 523 -44.07 44.11 15.12
CA PRO A 523 -42.69 44.10 14.58
C PRO A 523 -41.73 45.24 15.07
N MET A 524 -40.49 45.24 14.51
CA MET A 524 -39.49 46.32 14.19
C MET A 524 -39.59 47.72 14.87
N GLU A 525 -38.52 48.44 15.26
CA GLU A 525 -37.24 48.74 14.58
C GLU A 525 -36.27 49.50 15.53
N ASP A 526 -34.98 49.56 15.15
CA ASP A 526 -33.89 50.51 15.50
C ASP A 526 -33.26 50.64 16.91
N SER A 527 -31.94 50.34 16.99
CA SER A 527 -30.84 51.28 17.36
C SER A 527 -29.50 50.53 17.53
N ALA A 528 -28.45 51.00 16.87
CA ALA A 528 -27.07 50.48 16.90
C ALA A 528 -26.23 51.06 18.09
N PRO A 529 -24.88 50.94 18.14
CA PRO A 529 -24.14 49.99 18.99
C PRO A 529 -23.24 50.68 20.05
N HIS A 530 -22.80 49.96 21.09
CA HIS A 530 -21.73 50.45 21.98
C HIS A 530 -20.58 49.44 22.17
N HIS A 531 -19.39 49.94 21.85
CA HIS A 531 -18.06 49.34 21.99
C HIS A 531 -17.53 49.33 23.42
N ALA A 532 -16.60 48.39 23.66
CA ALA A 532 -15.83 48.14 24.88
C ALA A 532 -14.81 49.23 25.24
N PRO A 533 -14.31 49.28 26.50
CA PRO A 533 -13.17 50.12 26.88
C PRO A 533 -11.82 49.40 26.77
N SER A 534 -10.85 50.06 26.13
CA SER A 534 -9.45 49.63 25.94
C SER A 534 -8.53 49.96 27.12
N ILE A 535 -7.64 49.02 27.48
CA ILE A 535 -6.65 49.06 28.58
C ILE A 535 -5.29 49.65 28.10
N ALA A 536 -5.30 50.63 27.20
CA ALA A 536 -4.08 51.07 26.51
C ALA A 536 -3.35 52.30 27.12
N LEU A 537 -3.89 52.95 28.16
CA LEU A 537 -3.30 54.18 28.71
C LEU A 537 -2.31 54.03 29.90
N PRO A 538 -2.34 53.01 30.77
CA PRO A 538 -1.41 52.98 31.90
C PRO A 538 -0.05 52.34 31.55
N THR A 539 0.05 51.60 30.45
CA THR A 539 1.27 50.87 30.06
C THR A 539 2.27 51.72 29.27
N MET A 540 1.80 52.74 28.54
CA MET A 540 2.66 53.65 27.77
C MET A 540 3.42 54.67 28.63
N LEU A 541 2.89 55.02 29.80
CA LEU A 541 3.56 55.93 30.75
C LEU A 541 4.68 55.25 31.55
N ALA A 542 4.61 53.94 31.76
CA ALA A 542 5.65 53.17 32.45
C ALA A 542 6.91 52.96 31.58
N LEU A 543 6.75 52.88 30.25
CA LEU A 543 7.86 52.67 29.32
C LEU A 543 8.68 53.94 29.07
N LEU A 544 8.07 55.13 29.14
CA LEU A 544 8.77 56.41 29.00
C LEU A 544 9.63 56.77 30.23
N ALA A 545 9.25 56.29 31.43
CA ALA A 545 10.06 56.49 32.63
C ALA A 545 11.31 55.59 32.65
N LEU A 546 11.24 54.40 32.05
CA LEU A 546 12.37 53.46 31.98
C LEU A 546 13.40 53.81 30.89
N THR A 547 12.99 54.51 29.82
CA THR A 547 13.92 54.99 28.78
C THR A 547 14.67 56.25 29.22
N LEU A 548 14.02 57.14 29.99
CA LEU A 548 14.68 58.33 30.56
C LEU A 548 15.68 58.00 31.68
N HIS A 549 15.49 56.91 32.43
CA HIS A 549 16.43 56.51 33.48
C HIS A 549 17.70 55.82 32.93
N ARG A 550 17.69 55.38 31.66
CA ARG A 550 18.82 54.69 31.01
C ARG A 550 19.75 55.63 30.23
N GLN A 551 19.38 56.89 30.02
CA GLN A 551 20.22 57.90 29.36
C GLN A 551 21.04 58.78 30.33
N TRP A 552 21.00 58.50 31.64
CA TRP A 552 21.74 59.24 32.66
C TRP A 552 22.66 58.34 33.53
N ARG A 553 23.13 57.22 32.98
CA ARG A 553 24.26 56.44 33.50
C ARG A 553 25.22 56.05 32.40
#